data_AF-A0A7S7TXB0-F1
#
_entry.id   AF-A0A7S7TXB0-F1
#
_cell.length_a   1.000
_cell.length_b   1.000
_cell.length_c   1.000
_cell.angle_alpha   90.00
_cell.angle_beta   90.00
_cell.angle_gamma   90.00
#
_symmetry.space_group_name_H-M   'P 1'
#
loop_
_entity.id
_entity.type
_entity.pdbx_description
1 polymer ?
#
loop_
_entity_poly.entity_id
_entity_poly.type
_entity_poly.pdbx_seq_one_letter_code
_entity_poly.pdbx_strand_id
1 'polypeptide(L)'
;MFGRYAALLAGVLMVSGCVSDGVGTDYAAISQKVGPPKPGQSRIVVLQEKRKGLSMAICACDMKLDGEPIGKVSFGTYAFADRPAGRHQLVASEVMFPGDTTHNFATEPGRTYFFLVRSSERHDSVTGVTMVGGLVGAVVASAATANAGNPGPADLVALDEPTARATLADLQLVQ
;
A
#
# COMPACT_ATOMS: atom_id res chain seq x y z
N MET A 1 -29.68 -21.08 -54.27
CA MET A 1 -29.63 -19.62 -54.07
C MET A 1 -28.88 -19.39 -52.74
N PHE A 2 -27.55 -19.16 -52.80
CA PHE A 2 -26.89 -17.84 -52.60
C PHE A 2 -27.31 -17.17 -51.28
N GLY A 3 -26.49 -16.87 -50.28
CA GLY A 3 -25.04 -16.88 -50.07
C GLY A 3 -24.78 -16.65 -48.55
N ARG A 4 -23.74 -17.23 -47.95
CA ARG A 4 -22.46 -16.55 -47.65
C ARG A 4 -22.60 -15.07 -47.24
N TYR A 5 -22.66 -14.80 -45.93
CA TYR A 5 -22.00 -13.64 -45.33
C TYR A 5 -21.37 -14.04 -43.99
N ALA A 6 -20.04 -13.98 -43.99
CA ALA A 6 -19.16 -14.02 -42.84
C ALA A 6 -18.86 -12.59 -42.39
N ALA A 7 -18.70 -12.36 -41.08
CA ALA A 7 -17.80 -11.40 -40.42
C ALA A 7 -18.24 -11.28 -38.95
N LEU A 8 -17.49 -11.83 -38.00
CA LEU A 8 -16.44 -11.12 -37.25
C LEU A 8 -16.99 -9.95 -36.41
N LEU A 9 -17.27 -10.22 -35.14
CA LEU A 9 -17.22 -9.27 -34.03
C LEU A 9 -16.51 -10.01 -32.88
N ALA A 10 -15.17 -9.99 -32.86
CA ALA A 10 -14.35 -8.97 -32.21
C ALA A 10 -14.68 -8.86 -30.72
N GLY A 11 -13.82 -9.50 -29.92
CA GLY A 11 -13.99 -9.68 -28.49
C GLY A 11 -13.97 -8.37 -27.71
N VAL A 12 -14.81 -8.34 -26.69
CA VAL A 12 -14.61 -7.50 -25.52
C VAL A 12 -14.24 -8.47 -24.40
N LEU A 13 -12.93 -8.68 -24.25
CA LEU A 13 -12.36 -9.16 -23.00
C LEU A 13 -12.61 -8.05 -21.97
N MET A 14 -13.76 -8.09 -21.30
CA MET A 14 -13.89 -7.45 -20.00
C MET A 14 -12.93 -8.20 -19.09
N VAL A 15 -11.71 -7.69 -18.97
CA VAL A 15 -10.82 -8.03 -17.87
C VAL A 15 -11.44 -7.35 -16.66
N SER A 16 -12.47 -7.99 -16.10
CA SER A 16 -12.87 -7.80 -14.72
C SER A 16 -11.63 -8.06 -13.89
N GLY A 17 -11.04 -7.02 -13.32
CA GLY A 17 -10.04 -7.18 -12.28
C GLY A 17 -10.63 -8.10 -11.24
N CYS A 18 -9.99 -9.26 -11.01
CA CYS A 18 -10.32 -10.08 -9.87
C CYS A 18 -9.98 -9.26 -8.62
N VAL A 19 -10.97 -8.56 -8.09
CA VAL A 19 -11.06 -8.35 -6.64
C VAL A 19 -11.11 -9.77 -6.09
N SER A 20 -9.97 -10.24 -5.62
CA SER A 20 -9.84 -11.59 -5.10
C SER A 20 -10.51 -11.63 -3.74
N ASP A 21 -11.80 -11.96 -3.71
CA ASP A 21 -12.48 -12.40 -2.51
C ASP A 21 -11.71 -13.58 -1.90
N GLY A 22 -11.18 -13.36 -0.70
CA GLY A 22 -10.29 -14.29 -0.02
C GLY A 22 -10.19 -13.93 1.45
N VAL A 23 -11.19 -14.36 2.23
CA VAL A 23 -11.09 -14.42 3.69
C VAL A 23 -9.95 -15.39 4.03
N GLY A 24 -8.84 -14.87 4.53
CA GLY A 24 -7.69 -15.67 4.95
C GLY A 24 -6.65 -14.79 5.63
N THR A 25 -6.48 -14.99 6.93
CA THR A 25 -5.54 -14.29 7.83
C THR A 25 -4.07 -14.70 7.62
N ASP A 26 -3.70 -15.14 6.42
CA ASP A 26 -2.38 -15.69 6.13
C ASP A 26 -1.94 -15.36 4.70
N TYR A 27 -0.95 -14.47 4.59
CA TYR A 27 -0.29 -14.15 3.32
C TYR A 27 0.26 -15.39 2.61
N ALA A 28 0.66 -16.45 3.32
CA ALA A 28 1.11 -17.69 2.70
C ALA A 28 -0.03 -18.36 1.92
N ALA A 29 -1.24 -18.39 2.47
CA ALA A 29 -2.41 -18.93 1.78
C ALA A 29 -2.81 -18.08 0.57
N ILE A 30 -2.78 -16.75 0.71
CA ILE A 30 -3.07 -15.82 -0.40
C ILE A 30 -1.99 -15.90 -1.48
N SER A 31 -0.72 -15.90 -1.13
CA SER A 31 0.39 -16.00 -2.09
C SER A 31 0.42 -17.34 -2.82
N GLN A 32 0.01 -18.44 -2.18
CA GLN A 32 -0.20 -19.72 -2.85
C GLN A 32 -1.36 -19.69 -3.85
N LYS A 33 -2.47 -19.02 -3.52
CA LYS A 33 -3.63 -18.88 -4.40
C LYS A 33 -3.36 -17.94 -5.58
N VAL A 34 -2.71 -16.80 -5.32
CA VAL A 34 -2.43 -15.75 -6.30
C VAL A 34 -1.24 -16.12 -7.18
N GLY A 35 -0.30 -16.92 -6.65
CA GLY A 35 0.89 -17.34 -7.37
C GLY A 35 1.93 -16.22 -7.51
N PRO A 36 3.05 -16.50 -8.20
CA PRO A 36 4.08 -15.49 -8.48
C PRO A 36 3.55 -14.36 -9.39
N PRO A 37 4.24 -13.22 -9.46
CA PRO A 37 3.93 -12.18 -10.43
C PRO A 37 3.93 -12.74 -11.85
N LYS A 38 3.08 -12.19 -12.72
CA LYS A 38 3.05 -12.57 -14.14
C LYS A 38 4.43 -12.32 -14.80
N PRO A 39 4.78 -13.04 -15.88
CA PRO A 39 6.02 -12.78 -16.62
C PRO A 39 6.15 -11.29 -17.01
N GLY A 40 7.31 -10.70 -16.72
CA GLY A 40 7.58 -9.28 -16.96
C GLY A 40 7.03 -8.33 -15.87
N GLN A 41 6.32 -8.84 -14.86
CA GLN A 41 5.84 -8.05 -13.73
C GLN A 41 6.65 -8.31 -12.46
N SER A 42 6.60 -7.37 -11.54
CA SER A 42 7.02 -7.47 -10.15
C SER A 42 5.79 -7.31 -9.23
N ARG A 43 5.87 -7.83 -8.01
CA ARG A 43 4.86 -7.61 -6.98
C ARG A 43 5.37 -6.63 -5.94
N ILE A 44 4.53 -5.67 -5.60
CA ILE A 44 4.80 -4.70 -4.54
C ILE A 44 3.81 -4.99 -3.42
N VAL A 45 4.32 -5.24 -2.22
CA VAL A 45 3.54 -5.49 -1.01
C VAL A 45 3.81 -4.38 -0.02
N VAL A 46 2.75 -3.76 0.48
CA VAL A 46 2.80 -2.75 1.54
C VAL A 46 2.10 -3.30 2.76
N LEU A 47 2.71 -3.14 3.93
CA LEU A 47 2.24 -3.78 5.15
C LEU A 47 2.43 -2.88 6.36
N GLN A 48 1.58 -3.07 7.38
CA GLN A 48 1.76 -2.44 8.67
C GLN A 48 1.54 -3.47 9.78
N GLU A 49 2.49 -3.54 10.70
CA GLU A 49 2.46 -4.49 11.80
C GLU A 49 1.18 -4.36 12.64
N LYS A 50 0.79 -5.46 13.29
CA LYS A 50 -0.20 -5.40 14.37
C LYS A 50 0.29 -4.43 15.45
N ARG A 51 -0.66 -3.77 16.10
CA ARG A 51 -0.36 -2.90 17.24
C ARG A 51 0.29 -3.70 18.37
N LYS A 52 1.49 -3.31 18.79
CA LYS A 52 2.17 -3.85 19.97
C LYS A 52 2.03 -2.85 21.12
N GLY A 53 1.25 -3.21 22.14
CA GLY A 53 1.02 -2.38 23.33
C GLY A 53 0.20 -1.11 23.07
N LEU A 54 0.42 -0.07 23.89
CA LEU A 54 -0.32 1.20 23.84
C LEU A 54 0.23 2.18 22.78
N SER A 55 1.20 1.80 21.94
CA SER A 55 1.81 2.69 20.96
C SER A 55 0.75 3.39 20.11
N MET A 56 0.84 4.72 20.02
CA MET A 56 -0.06 5.60 19.28
C MET A 56 0.47 5.93 17.89
N ALA A 57 1.65 5.41 17.52
CA ALA A 57 2.27 5.59 16.22
C ALA A 57 1.55 4.74 15.16
N ILE A 58 0.42 5.27 14.67
CA ILE A 58 -0.51 4.57 13.80
C ILE A 58 -0.77 5.46 12.59
N CYS A 59 -0.25 5.08 11.42
CA CYS A 59 -0.82 5.57 10.17
C CYS A 59 -2.02 4.70 9.78
N ALA A 60 -3.08 5.30 9.27
CA ALA A 60 -4.11 4.59 8.51
C ALA A 60 -4.03 5.07 7.05
N CYS A 61 -2.94 4.67 6.40
CA CYS A 61 -2.45 5.24 5.16
C CYS A 61 -3.25 4.74 3.95
N ASP A 62 -3.79 5.65 3.16
CA ASP A 62 -4.22 5.39 1.79
C ASP A 62 -2.97 5.26 0.90
N MET A 63 -2.74 4.05 0.38
CA MET A 63 -1.56 3.71 -0.41
C MET A 63 -1.86 3.80 -1.91
N LYS A 64 -0.96 4.45 -2.65
CA LYS A 64 -0.99 4.51 -4.11
C LYS A 64 0.32 4.02 -4.70
N LEU A 65 0.23 3.24 -5.78
CA LEU A 65 1.37 2.78 -6.57
C LEU A 65 1.21 3.30 -8.00
N ASP A 66 2.15 4.14 -8.42
CA ASP A 66 2.16 4.82 -9.72
C ASP A 66 0.89 5.66 -9.95
N GLY A 67 0.38 6.27 -8.88
CA GLY A 67 -0.85 7.09 -8.89
C GLY A 67 -2.15 6.29 -8.75
N GLU A 68 -2.12 4.96 -8.90
CA GLU A 68 -3.29 4.10 -8.70
C GLU A 68 -3.43 3.67 -7.24
N PRO A 69 -4.62 3.72 -6.64
CA PRO A 69 -4.83 3.22 -5.28
C PRO A 69 -4.63 1.71 -5.22
N ILE A 70 -3.87 1.24 -4.22
CA ILE A 70 -3.66 -0.20 -3.96
C ILE A 70 -4.35 -0.67 -2.68
N GLY A 71 -4.86 0.25 -1.86
CA GLY A 71 -5.64 -0.05 -0.66
C GLY A 71 -5.29 0.85 0.52
N LYS A 72 -6.13 0.84 1.53
CA LYS A 72 -5.87 1.51 2.81
C LYS A 72 -5.16 0.56 3.77
N VAL A 73 -3.88 0.80 4.02
CA VAL A 73 -3.08 -0.01 4.94
C VAL A 73 -3.16 0.61 6.33
N SER A 74 -3.72 -0.16 7.26
CA SER A 74 -3.74 0.14 8.70
C SER A 74 -3.10 -1.00 9.50
N PHE A 75 -3.02 -0.85 10.81
CA PHE A 75 -2.51 -1.88 11.72
C PHE A 75 -3.00 -3.29 11.38
N GLY A 76 -2.09 -4.25 11.36
CA GLY A 76 -2.46 -5.64 11.12
C GLY A 76 -2.90 -5.95 9.70
N THR A 77 -2.75 -5.01 8.74
CA THR A 77 -3.17 -5.21 7.35
C THR A 77 -2.02 -5.07 6.35
N TYR A 78 -2.25 -5.58 5.16
CA TYR A 78 -1.37 -5.42 4.01
C TYR A 78 -2.16 -5.28 2.72
N ALA A 79 -1.58 -4.62 1.73
CA ALA A 79 -2.09 -4.56 0.37
C ALA A 79 -0.97 -4.94 -0.61
N PHE A 80 -1.34 -5.39 -1.81
CA PHE A 80 -0.35 -5.67 -2.85
C PHE A 80 -0.90 -5.36 -4.23
N ALA A 81 0.03 -5.11 -5.16
CA ALA A 81 -0.28 -4.98 -6.57
C ALA A 81 0.88 -5.53 -7.41
N ASP A 82 0.52 -6.14 -8.54
CA ASP A 82 1.49 -6.50 -9.57
C ASP A 82 1.61 -5.35 -10.58
N ARG A 83 2.84 -5.02 -10.97
CA ARG A 83 3.16 -3.96 -11.94
C ARG A 83 4.23 -4.43 -12.93
N PRO A 84 4.26 -3.90 -14.16
CA PRO A 84 5.40 -4.13 -15.05
C PRO A 84 6.71 -3.78 -14.35
N ALA A 85 7.74 -4.62 -14.47
CA ALA A 85 9.02 -4.35 -13.84
C ALA A 85 9.62 -3.02 -14.35
N GLY A 86 10.14 -2.21 -13.44
CA GLY A 86 10.68 -0.91 -13.80
C GLY A 86 10.73 0.06 -12.63
N ARG A 87 10.70 1.36 -12.94
CA ARG A 87 10.68 2.43 -11.95
C ARG A 87 9.25 2.63 -11.48
N HIS A 88 9.08 2.72 -10.16
CA HIS A 88 7.79 2.92 -9.53
C HIS A 88 7.85 4.01 -8.47
N GLN A 89 6.68 4.54 -8.14
CA GLN A 89 6.48 5.47 -7.06
C GLN A 89 5.40 4.94 -6.12
N LEU A 90 5.76 4.77 -4.85
CA LEU A 90 4.83 4.49 -3.78
C LEU A 90 4.50 5.80 -3.05
N VAL A 91 3.23 6.06 -2.84
CA VAL A 91 2.74 7.23 -2.11
C VAL A 91 1.88 6.76 -0.93
N ALA A 92 2.15 7.29 0.25
CA ALA A 92 1.34 7.13 1.44
C ALA A 92 0.72 8.47 1.82
N SER A 93 -0.61 8.49 1.95
CA SER A 93 -1.39 9.67 2.31
C SER A 93 -2.36 9.30 3.43
N GLU A 94 -2.81 10.28 4.22
CA GLU A 94 -3.83 10.04 5.25
C GLU A 94 -4.86 11.17 5.24
N VAL A 95 -6.13 10.80 5.35
CA VAL A 95 -7.24 11.75 5.36
C VAL A 95 -7.05 12.77 6.49
N MET A 96 -7.14 14.06 6.15
CA MET A 96 -6.91 15.20 7.05
C MET A 96 -5.46 15.36 7.57
N PHE A 97 -4.51 14.55 7.10
CA PHE A 97 -3.10 14.79 7.35
C PHE A 97 -2.49 15.69 6.27
N PRO A 98 -1.75 16.76 6.63
CA PRO A 98 -1.14 17.65 5.64
C PRO A 98 0.14 17.06 5.08
N GLY A 99 0.10 16.64 3.81
CA GLY A 99 1.24 16.18 3.03
C GLY A 99 1.24 14.67 2.81
N ASP A 100 2.06 14.23 1.86
CA ASP A 100 2.18 12.84 1.44
C ASP A 100 3.63 12.36 1.58
N THR A 101 3.82 11.08 1.87
CA THR A 101 5.13 10.45 1.79
C THR A 101 5.29 9.83 0.41
N THR A 102 6.36 10.18 -0.29
CA THR A 102 6.70 9.62 -1.60
C THR A 102 7.99 8.81 -1.52
N HIS A 103 7.95 7.58 -2.03
CA HIS A 103 9.12 6.71 -2.15
C HIS A 103 9.28 6.22 -3.59
N ASN A 104 10.40 6.56 -4.23
CA ASN A 104 10.72 6.11 -5.58
C ASN A 104 11.68 4.92 -5.51
N PHE A 105 11.40 3.87 -6.28
CA PHE A 105 12.19 2.64 -6.30
C PHE A 105 12.17 2.00 -7.68
N ALA A 106 12.96 0.94 -7.87
CA ALA A 106 13.01 0.17 -9.10
C ALA A 106 12.85 -1.32 -8.80
N THR A 107 12.27 -2.06 -9.75
CA THR A 107 11.96 -3.49 -9.60
C THR A 107 12.49 -4.31 -10.77
N GLU A 108 12.81 -5.56 -10.47
CA GLU A 108 13.17 -6.58 -11.46
C GLU A 108 11.97 -7.52 -11.71
N PRO A 109 11.84 -8.08 -12.92
CA PRO A 109 10.76 -9.01 -13.24
C PRO A 109 10.83 -10.28 -12.38
N GLY A 110 9.66 -10.78 -11.97
CA GLY A 110 9.52 -11.99 -11.16
C GLY A 110 9.84 -11.83 -9.68
N ARG A 111 10.21 -10.63 -9.22
CA ARG A 111 10.52 -10.34 -7.81
C ARG A 111 9.32 -9.79 -7.06
N THR A 112 9.32 -10.00 -5.73
CA THR A 112 8.41 -9.33 -4.80
C THR A 112 9.18 -8.36 -3.91
N TYR A 113 8.68 -7.15 -3.75
CA TYR A 113 9.25 -6.09 -2.93
C TYR A 113 8.29 -5.76 -1.79
N PHE A 114 8.82 -5.54 -0.59
CA PHE A 114 8.05 -5.35 0.62
C PHE A 114 8.37 -4.01 1.26
N PHE A 115 7.35 -3.25 1.63
CA PHE A 115 7.47 -1.95 2.28
C PHE A 115 6.64 -1.90 3.55
N LEU A 116 7.31 -1.75 4.68
CA LEU A 116 6.68 -1.50 5.98
C LEU A 116 6.29 -0.03 6.08
N VAL A 117 5.01 0.19 6.37
CA VAL A 117 4.45 1.50 6.72
C VAL A 117 4.66 1.71 8.22
N ARG A 118 5.47 2.70 8.59
CA ARG A 118 5.61 3.17 9.98
C ARG A 118 5.05 4.58 10.07
N SER A 119 4.44 4.95 11.19
CA SER A 119 4.10 6.35 11.43
C SER A 119 5.37 7.20 11.39
N SER A 120 5.31 8.37 10.75
CA SER A 120 6.45 9.29 10.73
C SER A 120 6.51 10.09 12.04
N GLU A 121 7.69 10.61 12.40
CA GLU A 121 7.83 11.49 13.58
C GLU A 121 6.92 12.72 13.49
N ARG A 122 6.77 13.26 12.27
CA ARG A 122 5.83 14.36 11.99
C ARG A 122 4.39 13.94 12.29
N HIS A 123 3.99 12.75 11.83
CA HIS A 123 2.65 12.23 12.06
C HIS A 123 2.35 12.05 13.55
N ASP A 124 3.30 11.46 14.29
CA ASP A 124 3.18 11.25 15.72
C ASP A 124 3.08 12.58 16.48
N SER A 125 3.88 13.56 16.10
CA SER A 125 3.86 14.91 16.67
C SER A 125 2.52 15.63 16.41
N VAL A 126 2.07 15.69 15.15
CA VAL A 126 0.81 16.34 14.79
C VAL A 126 -0.36 15.65 15.47
N THR A 127 -0.40 14.33 15.49
CA THR A 127 -1.46 13.55 16.16
C THR A 127 -1.47 13.81 17.66
N GLY A 128 -0.30 13.75 18.31
CA GLY A 128 -0.18 13.98 19.75
C GLY A 128 -0.63 15.38 20.17
N VAL A 129 -0.19 16.42 19.45
CA VAL A 129 -0.58 17.81 19.73
C VAL A 129 -2.06 18.05 19.43
N THR A 130 -2.61 17.42 18.39
CA THR A 130 -4.04 17.49 18.07
C THR A 130 -4.90 16.86 19.18
N MET A 131 -4.47 15.74 19.77
CA MET A 131 -5.21 15.12 20.88
C MET A 131 -5.29 16.01 22.12
N VAL A 132 -4.27 16.82 22.38
CA VAL A 132 -4.23 17.73 23.53
C VAL A 132 -4.92 19.07 23.23
N GLY A 133 -4.69 19.62 22.04
CA GLY A 133 -5.09 20.99 21.68
C GLY A 133 -6.23 21.11 20.67
N GLY A 134 -6.83 19.98 20.25
CA GLY A 134 -7.84 19.95 19.19
C GLY A 134 -7.33 20.50 17.85
N LEU A 135 -8.22 21.07 17.04
CA LEU A 135 -7.89 21.63 15.72
C LEU A 135 -6.86 22.77 15.79
N VAL A 136 -6.86 23.57 16.87
CA VAL A 136 -5.85 24.61 17.07
C VAL A 136 -4.47 23.99 17.24
N GLY A 137 -4.38 22.92 18.04
CA GLY A 137 -3.17 22.12 18.17
C GLY A 137 -2.69 21.56 16.83
N ALA A 138 -3.61 21.03 16.01
CA ALA A 138 -3.30 20.50 14.68
C ALA A 138 -2.64 21.55 13.77
N VAL A 139 -3.18 22.77 13.72
CA VAL A 139 -2.64 23.86 12.90
C VAL A 139 -1.23 24.25 13.37
N VAL A 140 -1.03 24.39 14.67
CA VAL A 140 0.28 24.76 15.25
C VAL A 140 1.33 23.69 14.97
N ALA A 141 1.00 22.42 15.21
CA ALA A 141 1.93 21.31 14.96
C ALA A 141 2.26 21.16 13.47
N SER A 142 1.28 21.35 12.58
CA SER A 142 1.48 21.32 11.14
C SER A 142 2.44 22.41 10.66
N ALA A 143 2.29 23.64 11.18
CA ALA A 143 3.20 24.74 10.87
C ALA A 143 4.62 24.49 11.41
N ALA A 144 4.74 24.00 12.65
CA ALA A 144 6.02 23.73 13.30
C ALA A 144 6.82 22.61 12.60
N THR A 145 6.12 21.63 12.02
CA THR A 145 6.74 20.46 11.40
C THR A 145 6.81 20.55 9.87
N ALA A 146 6.44 21.71 9.29
CA ALA A 146 6.35 21.92 7.85
C ALA A 146 7.64 21.55 7.08
N ASN A 147 8.80 21.75 7.71
CA ASN A 147 10.13 21.50 7.13
C ASN A 147 10.72 20.12 7.47
N ALA A 148 9.91 19.19 8.00
CA ALA A 148 10.37 17.82 8.26
C ALA A 148 10.85 17.15 6.95
N GLY A 149 11.90 16.31 7.06
CA GLY A 149 12.45 15.60 5.90
C GLY A 149 11.46 14.67 5.20
N ASN A 150 10.46 14.18 5.94
CA ASN A 150 9.27 13.52 5.41
C ASN A 150 8.03 14.38 5.70
N PRO A 151 7.36 14.95 4.69
CA PRO A 151 6.19 15.79 4.89
C PRO A 151 4.91 14.98 5.15
N GLY A 152 4.92 13.66 4.92
CA GLY A 152 3.73 12.82 4.97
C GLY A 152 3.56 11.99 6.25
N PRO A 153 2.49 11.17 6.29
CA PRO A 153 2.04 10.50 7.51
C PRO A 153 2.87 9.29 7.90
N ALA A 154 3.71 8.77 6.99
CA ALA A 154 4.41 7.51 7.23
C ALA A 154 5.82 7.47 6.69
N ASP A 155 6.72 6.76 7.35
CA ASP A 155 7.98 6.31 6.74
C ASP A 155 7.76 4.98 6.03
N LEU A 156 8.28 4.89 4.80
CA LEU A 156 8.22 3.69 3.96
C LEU A 156 9.56 2.96 4.03
N VAL A 157 9.60 1.84 4.76
CA VAL A 157 10.82 1.09 5.03
C VAL A 157 10.84 -0.18 4.20
N ALA A 158 11.80 -0.32 3.29
CA ALA A 158 11.99 -1.56 2.54
C ALA A 158 12.38 -2.70 3.50
N LEU A 159 11.73 -3.86 3.33
CA LEU A 159 12.02 -5.07 4.10
C LEU A 159 12.67 -6.13 3.21
N ASP A 160 13.56 -6.92 3.80
CA ASP A 160 13.94 -8.20 3.21
C ASP A 160 12.77 -9.20 3.29
N GLU A 161 12.77 -10.15 2.35
CA GLU A 161 11.69 -11.12 2.20
C GLU A 161 11.48 -12.02 3.44
N PRO A 162 12.53 -12.53 4.14
CA PRO A 162 12.35 -13.22 5.42
C PRO A 162 11.62 -12.38 6.47
N THR A 163 12.06 -11.14 6.71
CA THR A 163 11.42 -10.24 7.68
C THR A 163 9.97 -9.95 7.28
N ALA A 164 9.73 -9.64 6.01
CA ALA A 164 8.39 -9.35 5.52
C ALA A 164 7.45 -10.56 5.67
N ARG A 165 7.90 -11.77 5.34
CA ARG A 165 7.10 -12.99 5.50
C ARG A 165 6.75 -13.26 6.96
N ALA A 166 7.71 -13.10 7.87
CA ALA A 166 7.46 -13.24 9.29
C ALA A 166 6.40 -12.25 9.78
N THR A 167 6.47 -11.00 9.33
CA THR A 167 5.45 -10.00 9.66
C THR A 167 4.08 -10.34 9.05
N LEU A 168 4.05 -10.73 7.77
CA LEU A 168 2.83 -11.02 7.01
C LEU A 168 2.03 -12.22 7.52
N ALA A 169 2.67 -13.17 8.22
CA ALA A 169 2.01 -14.32 8.83
C ALA A 169 0.91 -13.91 9.83
N ASP A 170 0.99 -12.68 10.34
CA ASP A 170 0.04 -12.13 11.28
C ASP A 170 -0.98 -11.17 10.66
N LEU A 171 -0.90 -10.86 9.36
CA LEU A 171 -1.65 -9.74 8.78
C LEU A 171 -2.86 -10.19 7.94
N GLN A 172 -3.81 -9.27 7.78
CA GLN A 172 -5.00 -9.41 6.96
C GLN A 172 -4.85 -8.63 5.65
N LEU A 173 -5.33 -9.20 4.54
CA LEU A 173 -5.39 -8.47 3.28
C LEU A 173 -6.45 -7.36 3.39
N VAL A 174 -6.12 -6.16 2.88
CA VAL A 174 -7.07 -5.06 2.73
C VAL A 174 -8.17 -5.46 1.73
N GLN A 175 -9.43 -5.17 2.07
CA GLN A 175 -10.62 -5.42 1.24
C GLN A 175 -10.96 -4.22 0.36
#